data_AF-A0A447RI60-F1
#
_entry.id   AF-A0A447RI60-F1
#
_cell.length_a   1.000
_cell.length_b   1.000
_cell.length_c   1.000
_cell.angle_alpha   90.00
_cell.angle_beta   90.00
_cell.angle_gamma   90.00
#
_symmetry.space_group_name_H-M   'P 1'
#
loop_
_entity.id
_entity.type
_entity.pdbx_description
1 polymer ?
#
loop_
_entity_poly.entity_id
_entity_poly.type
_entity_poly.pdbx_seq_one_letter_code
_entity_poly.pdbx_strand_id
1 'polypeptide(L)'
;MREYGYSSSQVLDITEAISTGLKLSGANAQESSSVITQFSQALAQGVLRGEEFNAVNESGDRVIRALAAGMGVARKDLKSMADQGQLTIDKVVPALIQPAW
;
A
#
# COMPACT_ATOMS: atom_id res chain seq x y z
N MET A 1 17.57 -13.77 10.90
CA MET A 1 16.59 -12.77 10.41
C MET A 1 16.66 -12.69 8.89
N ARG A 2 16.16 -13.73 8.23
CA ARG A 2 15.88 -13.79 6.79
C ARG A 2 14.51 -14.43 6.70
N GLU A 3 13.45 -13.64 6.78
CA GLU A 3 12.11 -14.20 6.53
C GLU A 3 11.31 -13.44 5.48
N TYR A 4 11.61 -12.18 5.18
CA TYR A 4 11.16 -11.55 3.93
C TYR A 4 12.27 -10.64 3.42
N GLY A 5 12.76 -10.90 2.21
CA GLY A 5 13.95 -10.29 1.61
C GLY A 5 13.78 -8.84 1.17
N TYR A 6 13.22 -7.98 2.01
CA TYR A 6 13.16 -6.54 1.75
C TYR A 6 14.43 -5.87 2.28
N SER A 7 15.07 -5.05 1.45
CA SER A 7 16.14 -4.20 1.95
C SER A 7 15.54 -3.14 2.88
N SER A 8 16.28 -2.70 3.90
CA SER A 8 15.84 -1.60 4.78
C SER A 8 15.47 -0.34 3.97
N SER A 9 16.04 -0.17 2.77
CA SER A 9 15.68 0.89 1.83
C SER A 9 14.25 0.77 1.32
N GLN A 10 13.82 -0.43 0.91
CA GLN A 10 12.45 -0.62 0.40
C GLN A 10 11.41 -0.33 1.48
N VAL A 11 11.65 -0.74 2.73
CA VAL A 11 10.73 -0.45 3.84
C VAL A 11 10.63 1.06 4.09
N LEU A 12 11.72 1.80 3.95
CA LEU A 12 11.75 3.26 4.08
C LEU A 12 11.00 3.93 2.93
N ASP A 13 11.25 3.54 1.68
CA ASP A 13 10.58 4.10 0.49
C ASP A 13 9.05 3.95 0.58
N ILE A 14 8.61 2.80 1.10
CA ILE A 14 7.18 2.50 1.29
C ILE A 14 6.57 3.35 2.39
N THR A 15 7.28 3.46 3.51
CA THR A 15 6.85 4.29 4.65
C THR A 15 6.69 5.74 4.22
N GLU A 16 7.62 6.24 3.41
CA GLU A 16 7.61 7.61 2.87
C GLU A 16 6.46 7.82 1.87
N ALA A 17 6.23 6.88 0.95
CA ALA A 17 5.12 6.93 -0.01
C ALA A 17 3.75 6.98 0.68
N ILE A 18 3.55 6.13 1.70
CA ILE A 18 2.30 6.08 2.47
C ILE A 18 2.12 7.34 3.31
N SER A 19 3.17 7.78 4.00
CA SER A 19 3.14 9.03 4.77
C SER A 19 2.77 10.22 3.87
N THR A 20 3.32 10.26 2.65
CA THR A 20 3.00 11.29 1.65
C THR A 20 1.54 11.20 1.20
N GLY A 21 1.05 10.02 0.84
CA GLY A 21 -0.35 9.82 0.43
C GLY A 21 -1.36 10.17 1.53
N LEU A 22 -1.05 9.86 2.79
CA LEU A 22 -1.90 10.17 3.94
C LEU A 22 -1.88 11.66 4.27
N LYS A 23 -0.72 12.32 4.20
CA LYS A 23 -0.60 13.76 4.33
C LYS A 23 -1.39 14.49 3.24
N LEU A 24 -1.29 14.04 1.99
CA LEU A 24 -2.11 14.58 0.90
C LEU A 24 -3.60 14.35 1.15
N SER A 25 -3.98 13.24 1.78
CA SER A 25 -5.36 12.89 2.13
C SER A 25 -5.95 13.70 3.31
N GLY A 26 -5.11 14.49 4.02
CA GLY A 26 -5.52 15.22 5.20
C GLY A 26 -5.61 14.37 6.46
N ALA A 27 -5.07 13.14 6.44
CA ALA A 27 -5.00 12.29 7.61
C ALA A 27 -4.07 12.92 8.66
N ASN A 28 -4.45 12.83 9.94
CA ASN A 28 -3.62 13.31 11.02
C ASN A 28 -2.43 12.35 11.29
N ALA A 29 -1.48 12.78 12.13
CA ALA A 29 -0.28 11.99 12.42
C ALA A 29 -0.58 10.62 13.08
N GLN A 30 -1.64 10.54 13.88
CA GLN A 30 -2.06 9.32 14.57
C GLN A 30 -2.66 8.29 13.60
N GLU A 31 -3.53 8.75 12.70
CA GLU A 31 -4.09 7.95 11.61
C GLU A 31 -2.98 7.47 10.69
N SER A 32 -2.04 8.37 10.36
CA SER A 32 -0.89 8.05 9.52
C SER A 32 0.00 6.97 10.12
N SER A 33 0.33 7.09 11.40
CA SER A 33 1.14 6.09 12.13
C SER A 33 0.47 4.71 12.19
N SER A 34 -0.84 4.69 12.41
CA SER A 34 -1.63 3.46 12.46
C SER A 34 -1.64 2.73 11.11
N VAL A 35 -1.86 3.47 10.02
CA VAL A 35 -1.85 2.91 8.66
C VAL A 35 -0.45 2.42 8.27
N ILE A 36 0.61 3.18 8.57
CA ILE A 36 2.00 2.77 8.31
C ILE A 36 2.35 1.48 9.06
N THR A 37 1.89 1.35 10.31
CA THR A 37 2.14 0.14 11.12
C THR A 37 1.42 -1.07 10.55
N GLN A 38 0.13 -0.95 10.22
CA GLN A 38 -0.65 -2.03 9.61
C GLN A 38 -0.08 -2.42 8.24
N PHE A 39 0.33 -1.43 7.45
CA PHE A 39 0.97 -1.69 6.18
C PHE A 39 2.31 -2.40 6.35
N SER A 40 3.12 -2.03 7.34
CA SER A 40 4.38 -2.73 7.66
C SER A 40 4.16 -4.19 8.06
N GLN A 41 3.04 -4.48 8.72
CA GLN A 41 2.64 -5.85 9.03
C GLN A 41 2.19 -6.61 7.77
N ALA A 42 1.44 -5.98 6.87
CA ALA A 42 1.08 -6.54 5.56
C ALA A 42 2.33 -6.77 4.68
N LEU A 43 3.31 -5.86 4.73
CA LEU A 43 4.62 -6.02 4.07
C LEU A 43 5.35 -7.26 4.57
N ALA A 44 5.34 -7.49 5.88
CA ALA A 44 5.91 -8.68 6.47
C ALA A 44 5.17 -9.97 6.08
N GLN A 45 3.95 -9.89 5.54
CA GLN A 45 3.23 -11.02 4.95
C GLN A 45 3.47 -11.14 3.43
N GLY A 46 4.00 -10.08 2.80
CA GLY A 46 4.49 -10.05 1.42
C GLY A 46 3.45 -9.84 0.34
N VAL A 47 2.16 -9.78 0.69
CA VAL A 47 1.07 -9.55 -0.27
C VAL A 47 -0.08 -8.85 0.46
N LEU A 48 -0.80 -7.98 -0.26
CA LEU A 48 -2.00 -7.29 0.24
C LEU A 48 -3.24 -8.09 -0.17
N ARG A 49 -3.87 -8.82 0.75
CA ARG A 49 -5.07 -9.64 0.45
C ARG A 49 -6.33 -9.03 1.02
N GLY A 50 -7.45 -9.71 0.80
CA GLY A 50 -8.81 -9.23 1.04
C GLY A 50 -9.00 -8.33 2.26
N GLU A 51 -8.52 -8.70 3.45
CA GLU A 51 -8.71 -7.90 4.67
C GLU A 51 -7.86 -6.61 4.66
N GLU A 52 -6.58 -6.68 4.29
CA GLU A 52 -5.69 -5.51 4.24
C GLU A 52 -6.09 -4.57 3.09
N PHE A 53 -6.49 -5.12 1.95
CA PHE A 53 -7.02 -4.34 0.84
C PHE A 53 -8.30 -3.62 1.23
N ASN A 54 -9.21 -4.30 1.95
CA ASN A 54 -10.44 -3.68 2.43
C ASN A 54 -10.13 -2.55 3.43
N ALA A 55 -9.22 -2.77 4.38
CA ALA A 55 -8.80 -1.75 5.34
C ALA A 55 -8.21 -0.50 4.67
N VAL A 56 -7.34 -0.70 3.66
CA VAL A 56 -6.79 0.42 2.85
C VAL A 56 -7.87 1.09 2.02
N ASN A 57 -8.82 0.33 1.46
CA ASN A 57 -9.92 0.86 0.66
C ASN A 57 -10.94 1.65 1.49
N GLU A 58 -11.16 1.27 2.74
CA GLU A 58 -12.01 1.99 3.71
C GLU A 58 -11.32 3.24 4.25
N SER A 59 -10.02 3.15 4.56
CA SER A 59 -9.26 4.24 5.18
C SER A 59 -8.70 5.24 4.18
N GLY A 60 -8.63 4.89 2.89
CA GLY A 60 -7.82 5.63 1.92
C GLY A 60 -8.28 5.50 0.48
N ASP A 61 -9.38 6.16 0.12
CA ASP A 61 -9.85 6.28 -1.29
C ASP A 61 -8.74 6.79 -2.22
N ARG A 62 -7.93 7.75 -1.74
CA ARG A 62 -6.77 8.29 -2.47
C ARG A 62 -5.63 7.28 -2.62
N VAL A 63 -5.38 6.45 -1.62
CA VAL A 63 -4.33 5.41 -1.68
C VAL A 63 -4.70 4.36 -2.72
N ILE A 64 -5.97 3.93 -2.76
CA ILE A 64 -6.44 2.97 -3.78
C ILE A 64 -6.41 3.56 -5.19
N ARG A 65 -6.72 4.86 -5.35
CA ARG A 65 -6.59 5.53 -6.65
C ARG A 65 -5.13 5.63 -7.10
N ALA A 66 -4.23 6.01 -6.19
CA ALA A 66 -2.81 6.06 -6.44
C ALA A 66 -2.28 4.68 -6.84
N LEU A 67 -2.68 3.64 -6.12
CA LEU A 67 -2.35 2.26 -6.43
C LEU A 67 -2.87 1.84 -7.81
N ALA A 68 -4.13 2.13 -8.12
CA ALA A 68 -4.73 1.81 -9.42
C ALA A 68 -3.99 2.50 -10.57
N ALA A 69 -3.67 3.79 -10.39
CA ALA A 69 -2.94 4.59 -11.36
C ALA A 69 -1.51 4.07 -11.55
N GLY A 70 -0.78 3.82 -10.46
CA GLY A 70 0.59 3.30 -10.52
C GLY A 70 0.68 1.86 -11.03
N MET A 71 -0.37 1.05 -10.84
CA MET A 71 -0.47 -0.29 -11.41
C MET A 71 -1.02 -0.32 -12.84
N GLY A 72 -1.57 0.79 -13.34
CA GLY A 72 -2.19 0.87 -14.66
C GLY A 72 -3.47 0.03 -14.82
N VAL A 73 -4.19 -0.22 -13.73
CA VAL A 73 -5.41 -1.07 -13.71
C VAL A 73 -6.62 -0.28 -13.19
N ALA A 74 -7.84 -0.74 -13.48
CA ALA A 74 -9.01 -0.13 -12.88
C ALA A 74 -9.15 -0.55 -11.41
N ARG A 75 -9.78 0.31 -10.59
CA ARG A 75 -10.05 0.01 -9.17
C ARG A 75 -10.82 -1.31 -8.95
N LYS A 76 -11.76 -1.63 -9.84
CA LYS A 76 -12.50 -2.90 -9.79
C LYS A 76 -11.58 -4.12 -9.96
N ASP A 77 -10.51 -3.96 -10.74
CA ASP A 77 -9.55 -5.01 -11.02
C ASP A 77 -8.58 -5.17 -9.85
N LEU A 78 -8.23 -4.08 -9.14
CA LEU A 78 -7.46 -4.16 -7.91
C LEU A 78 -8.09 -5.09 -6.87
N LYS A 79 -9.41 -5.04 -6.69
CA LYS A 79 -10.09 -5.95 -5.76
C LYS A 79 -9.92 -7.41 -6.19
N SER A 80 -10.11 -7.71 -7.48
CA SER A 80 -9.89 -9.06 -7.99
C SER A 80 -8.44 -9.51 -7.85
N MET A 81 -7.48 -8.60 -8.06
CA MET A 81 -6.06 -8.86 -7.86
C MET A 81 -5.73 -9.11 -6.37
N ALA A 82 -6.36 -8.40 -5.44
CA ALA A 82 -6.22 -8.62 -4.00
C ALA A 82 -6.73 -10.01 -3.61
N ASP A 83 -7.92 -10.37 -4.10
CA ASP A 83 -8.56 -11.66 -3.85
C ASP A 83 -7.72 -12.82 -4.45
N GLN A 84 -7.02 -12.58 -5.56
CA GLN A 84 -6.09 -13.52 -6.19
C GLN A 84 -4.68 -13.53 -5.55
N GLY A 85 -4.38 -12.64 -4.60
CA GLY A 85 -3.05 -12.48 -4.01
C GLY A 85 -1.99 -11.92 -4.97
N GLN A 86 -2.43 -11.21 -6.01
CA GLN A 86 -1.57 -10.60 -7.04
C GLN A 86 -1.09 -9.20 -6.65
N LEU A 87 -1.65 -8.59 -5.60
CA LEU A 87 -1.16 -7.34 -5.02
C LEU A 87 0.05 -7.64 -4.13
N THR A 88 1.09 -8.19 -4.74
CA THR A 88 2.37 -8.44 -4.08
C THR A 88 3.10 -7.13 -3.86
N ILE A 89 3.92 -7.08 -2.83
CA ILE A 89 4.64 -5.86 -2.46
C ILE A 89 5.55 -5.36 -3.58
N ASP A 90 6.18 -6.24 -4.35
CA ASP A 90 6.96 -5.85 -5.53
C ASP A 90 6.15 -5.10 -6.60
N LYS A 91 4.81 -5.20 -6.60
CA LYS A 91 3.91 -4.47 -7.50
C LYS A 91 3.25 -3.26 -6.84
N VAL A 92 2.80 -3.44 -5.60
CA VAL A 92 2.13 -2.39 -4.82
C VAL A 92 3.07 -1.24 -4.53
N VAL A 93 4.34 -1.54 -4.24
CA VAL A 93 5.33 -0.55 -3.83
C VAL A 93 5.70 0.40 -4.97
N PRO A 94 6.12 -0.07 -6.16
CA PRO A 94 6.33 0.84 -7.29
C PRO A 94 5.10 1.66 -7.64
N ALA A 95 3.90 1.07 -7.52
CA ALA A 95 2.66 1.76 -7.81
C ALA A 95 2.30 2.86 -6.80
N LEU A 96 2.77 2.76 -5.55
CA LEU A 96 2.57 3.78 -4.51
C LEU A 96 3.71 4.82 -4.47
N ILE A 97 4.92 4.50 -4.95
CA ILE A 97 6.08 5.42 -5.02
C ILE A 97 6.16 6.17 -6.37
N GLN A 98 5.58 5.62 -7.44
CA GLN A 98 5.33 6.33 -8.72
C GLN A 98 3.87 6.71 -8.97
N PRO A 99 3.14 7.25 -7.99
CA PRO A 99 1.74 7.54 -8.17
C PRO A 99 1.57 8.77 -9.06
N ALA A 100 0.59 8.70 -9.96
CA ALA A 100 0.12 9.83 -10.75
C ALA A 100 -0.89 10.68 -9.95
N TRP A 101 -0.55 11.05 -8.72
CA TRP A 101 -1.30 12.04 -7.93
C TRP A 101 -0.80 13.45 -8.15
#